data_AF-A0A0D2CWC3-F1
#
_entry.id   AF-A0A0D2CWC3-F1
#
_cell.length_a   1.000
_cell.length_b   1.000
_cell.length_c   1.000
_cell.angle_alpha   90.00
_cell.angle_beta   90.00
_cell.angle_gamma   90.00
#
_symmetry.space_group_name_H-M   'P 1'
#
loop_
_entity.id
_entity.type
_entity.pdbx_description
1 polymer ?
#
loop_
_entity_poly.entity_id
_entity_poly.type
_entity_poly.pdbx_seq_one_letter_code
_entity_poly.pdbx_strand_id
1 'polypeptide(L)'
;MAEIYRRAQEVIVWLGPADEDALMCRALYERLARPILQLSDDEELAGRKPPAQVTDLDPGDARLWSLLRSAPLDPAKRSWQAHINFHRRSWFWRVWVVQEFAFASRMTILCGHLTFPERYIPRSKQLSGLRHAMQRDGTPFDEQASRWMSLVYGTTSAEAWIAYVIYLAKSSRKEVRNPKDIIFGFIGMVPYITQMQGGKETHTKDLFDIHYTMDLDRLYAHFTAQILLKVPHLAILSLTSPDAASGHDRLSRTWIPDLRFPNARVSTVL
;
A
#
# COMPACT_ATOMS: atom_id res chain seq x y z
N MET A 1 16.56 2.30 0.27
CA MET A 1 15.50 3.19 0.78
C MET A 1 14.74 2.52 1.92
N ALA A 2 14.10 1.36 1.72
CA ALA A 2 13.45 0.57 2.78
C ALA A 2 14.22 0.52 4.12
N GLU A 3 15.53 0.21 4.06
CA GLU A 3 16.38 0.12 5.25
C GLU A 3 16.50 1.43 6.06
N ILE A 4 16.40 2.58 5.39
CA ILE A 4 16.44 3.89 6.06
C ILE A 4 15.19 4.06 6.93
N TYR A 5 14.01 3.77 6.39
CA TYR A 5 12.75 3.86 7.14
C TYR A 5 12.68 2.83 8.27
N ARG A 6 13.21 1.63 8.04
CA ARG A 6 13.27 0.57 9.06
C ARG A 6 14.16 0.93 10.24
N ARG A 7 15.31 1.55 9.98
CA ARG A 7 16.25 1.98 11.03
C ARG A 7 15.88 3.30 11.68
N ALA A 8 14.94 4.05 11.11
CA ALA A 8 14.46 5.28 11.69
C ALA A 8 13.69 4.98 12.98
N GLN A 9 13.92 5.81 14.01
CA GLN A 9 13.13 5.77 15.25
C GLN A 9 11.69 6.25 15.02
N GLU A 10 11.51 7.18 14.10
CA GLU A 10 10.21 7.72 13.72
C GLU A 10 10.28 8.26 12.29
N VAL A 11 9.20 8.03 11.52
CA VAL A 11 8.99 8.65 10.21
C VAL A 11 7.96 9.75 10.37
N ILE A 12 8.41 10.99 10.17
CA ILE A 12 7.54 12.17 10.22
C ILE A 12 7.12 12.52 8.80
N VAL A 13 5.83 12.45 8.55
CA VAL A 13 5.22 12.79 7.26
C VAL A 13 4.66 14.19 7.33
N TRP A 14 5.26 15.11 6.57
CA TRP A 14 4.75 16.47 6.43
C TRP A 14 3.85 16.60 5.20
N LEU A 15 2.57 16.93 5.43
CA LEU A 15 1.54 17.06 4.40
C LEU A 15 1.34 18.49 3.89
N GLY A 16 2.15 19.44 4.34
CA GLY A 16 1.98 20.86 4.07
C GLY A 16 1.29 21.62 5.20
N PRO A 17 0.99 22.91 5.00
CA PRO A 17 0.32 23.74 6.01
C PRO A 17 -1.07 23.23 6.37
N ALA A 18 -1.54 23.58 7.56
CA ALA A 18 -2.91 23.30 7.97
C ALA A 18 -3.88 24.15 7.16
N ASP A 19 -4.95 23.53 6.68
CA ASP A 19 -6.07 24.20 6.01
C ASP A 19 -7.39 23.72 6.62
N GLU A 20 -8.50 24.30 6.15
CA GLU A 20 -9.85 23.95 6.60
C GLU A 20 -10.15 22.45 6.37
N ASP A 21 -9.72 21.89 5.24
CA ASP A 21 -9.94 20.48 4.93
C ASP A 21 -9.18 19.55 5.91
N ALA A 22 -7.96 19.91 6.33
CA ALA A 22 -7.20 19.18 7.34
C ALA A 22 -7.84 19.26 8.73
N LEU A 23 -8.35 20.43 9.13
CA LEU A 23 -9.07 20.60 10.40
C LEU A 23 -10.33 19.73 10.45
N MET A 24 -11.14 19.78 9.38
CA MET A 24 -12.36 18.99 9.27
C MET A 24 -12.06 17.49 9.19
N CYS A 25 -11.01 17.10 8.48
CA CYS A 25 -10.58 15.71 8.42
C CYS A 25 -10.10 15.19 9.77
N ARG A 26 -9.38 16.02 10.54
CA ARG A 26 -8.96 15.67 11.90
C ARG A 26 -10.16 15.45 12.81
N ALA A 27 -11.11 16.38 12.80
CA ALA A 27 -12.34 16.26 13.59
C ALA A 27 -13.16 15.01 13.20
N LEU A 28 -13.22 14.70 11.90
CA LEU A 28 -13.84 13.47 11.41
C LEU A 28 -13.13 12.23 11.96
N TYR A 29 -11.80 12.19 11.90
CA TYR A 29 -11.02 11.06 12.39
C TYR A 29 -11.07 10.87 13.89
N GLU A 30 -11.00 11.95 14.67
CA GLU A 30 -11.18 11.89 16.12
C GLU A 30 -12.57 11.34 16.48
N ARG A 31 -13.62 11.71 15.73
CA ARG A 31 -14.95 11.13 15.90
C ARG A 31 -15.02 9.65 15.53
N LEU A 32 -14.40 9.25 14.41
CA LEU A 32 -14.32 7.85 13.98
C LEU A 32 -13.45 7.00 14.91
N ALA A 33 -12.50 7.62 15.63
CA ALA A 33 -11.62 6.96 16.58
C ALA A 33 -12.32 6.50 17.86
N ARG A 34 -13.25 7.32 18.36
CA ARG A 34 -13.90 7.12 19.66
C ARG A 34 -14.50 5.71 19.80
N PRO A 35 -15.23 5.19 18.80
CA PRO A 35 -15.67 3.79 18.75
C PRO A 35 -14.58 2.76 19.02
N ILE A 36 -13.44 2.90 18.31
CA ILE A 36 -12.34 1.94 18.41
C ILE A 36 -11.77 1.99 19.81
N LEU A 37 -11.51 3.18 20.34
CA LEU A 37 -10.94 3.36 21.68
C LEU A 37 -11.86 2.78 22.76
N GLN A 38 -13.16 3.04 22.69
CA GLN A 38 -14.14 2.49 23.62
C GLN A 38 -14.20 0.95 23.55
N LEU A 39 -14.18 0.39 22.34
CA LEU A 39 -14.16 -1.07 22.17
C LEU A 39 -12.83 -1.67 22.61
N SER A 40 -11.70 -0.99 22.40
CA SER A 40 -10.40 -1.42 22.90
C SER A 40 -10.41 -1.52 24.43
N ASP A 41 -10.94 -0.50 25.12
CA ASP A 41 -11.04 -0.47 26.58
C ASP A 41 -11.96 -1.61 27.10
N ASP A 42 -13.11 -1.82 26.45
CA ASP A 42 -14.06 -2.90 26.80
C ASP A 42 -13.46 -4.30 26.61
N GLU A 43 -12.74 -4.52 25.50
CA GLU A 43 -12.11 -5.81 25.20
C GLU A 43 -10.95 -6.09 26.17
N GLU A 44 -10.13 -5.09 26.50
CA GLU A 44 -9.03 -5.22 27.46
C GLU A 44 -9.56 -5.54 28.87
N LEU A 45 -10.63 -4.87 29.31
CA LEU A 45 -11.32 -5.19 30.57
C LEU A 45 -11.90 -6.62 30.57
N ALA A 46 -12.32 -7.12 29.40
CA ALA A 46 -12.80 -8.49 29.22
C ALA A 46 -11.68 -9.53 29.03
N GLY A 47 -10.41 -9.15 29.12
CA GLY A 47 -9.26 -10.04 28.91
C GLY A 47 -9.09 -10.51 27.47
N ARG A 48 -9.73 -9.82 26.51
CA ARG A 48 -9.66 -10.09 25.08
C ARG A 48 -8.71 -9.11 24.39
N LYS A 49 -8.24 -9.46 23.20
CA LYS A 49 -7.30 -8.64 22.44
C LYS A 49 -8.05 -7.44 21.84
N PRO A 50 -7.68 -6.19 22.17
CA PRO A 50 -8.38 -5.02 21.66
C PRO A 50 -8.17 -4.85 20.14
N PRO A 51 -9.18 -4.32 19.42
CA PRO A 51 -9.02 -3.93 18.02
C PRO A 51 -8.03 -2.77 17.94
N ALA A 52 -7.06 -2.84 17.01
CA ALA A 52 -6.10 -1.77 16.80
C ALA A 52 -6.63 -0.72 15.81
N GLN A 53 -7.57 -1.10 14.94
CA GLN A 53 -8.13 -0.28 13.87
C GLN A 53 -9.61 -0.58 13.60
N VAL A 54 -10.31 0.34 12.93
CA VAL A 54 -11.74 0.15 12.53
C VAL A 54 -11.92 -1.14 11.71
N THR A 55 -10.91 -1.53 10.95
CA THR A 55 -10.94 -2.70 10.08
C THR A 55 -10.76 -4.02 10.81
N ASP A 56 -10.31 -4.00 12.05
CA ASP A 56 -10.19 -5.18 12.92
C ASP A 56 -11.53 -5.52 13.59
N LEU A 57 -12.52 -4.64 13.44
CA LEU A 57 -13.87 -4.83 13.96
C LEU A 57 -14.65 -5.77 13.05
N ASP A 58 -15.34 -6.73 13.66
CA ASP A 58 -16.21 -7.67 12.94
C ASP A 58 -17.29 -6.90 12.16
N PRO A 59 -17.40 -7.07 10.83
CA PRO A 59 -18.51 -6.53 10.06
C PRO A 59 -19.89 -7.01 10.53
N GLY A 60 -19.98 -8.05 11.36
CA GLY A 60 -21.21 -8.46 12.05
C GLY A 60 -21.52 -7.68 13.33
N ASP A 61 -20.60 -6.86 13.85
CA ASP A 61 -20.77 -6.16 15.12
C ASP A 61 -21.78 -5.02 15.00
N ALA A 62 -22.92 -5.17 15.69
CA ALA A 62 -23.99 -4.18 15.73
C ALA A 62 -23.52 -2.82 16.29
N ARG A 63 -22.49 -2.80 17.14
CA ARG A 63 -21.88 -1.58 17.71
C ARG A 63 -21.17 -0.78 16.62
N LEU A 64 -20.41 -1.44 15.75
CA LEU A 64 -19.74 -0.83 14.60
C LEU A 64 -20.75 -0.13 13.68
N TRP A 65 -21.83 -0.82 13.29
CA TRP A 65 -22.84 -0.24 12.40
C TRP A 65 -23.67 0.86 13.05
N SER A 66 -23.96 0.77 14.35
CA SER A 66 -24.60 1.86 15.09
C SER A 66 -23.72 3.12 15.10
N LEU A 67 -22.41 2.96 15.26
CA LEU A 67 -21.43 4.04 15.28
C LEU A 67 -21.16 4.62 13.88
N LEU A 68 -21.07 3.79 12.84
CA LEU A 68 -20.95 4.26 11.46
C LEU A 68 -22.20 5.00 10.97
N ARG A 69 -23.41 4.58 11.40
CA ARG A 69 -24.67 5.28 11.10
C ARG A 69 -24.77 6.66 11.75
N SER A 70 -24.14 6.85 12.91
CA SER A 70 -24.07 8.16 13.59
C SER A 70 -22.88 9.01 13.14
N ALA A 71 -21.90 8.41 12.44
CA ALA A 71 -20.79 9.13 11.84
C ALA A 71 -21.27 9.95 10.63
N PRO A 72 -20.71 11.15 10.40
CA PRO A 72 -21.04 11.99 9.25
C PRO A 72 -20.29 11.50 8.01
N LEU A 73 -20.42 10.21 7.69
CA LEU A 73 -19.89 9.57 6.49
C LEU A 73 -20.77 9.80 5.26
N ASP A 74 -21.85 10.56 5.44
CA ASP A 74 -22.67 11.06 4.34
C ASP A 74 -21.78 11.75 3.29
N PRO A 75 -21.71 11.20 2.06
CA PRO A 75 -20.90 11.76 1.00
C PRO A 75 -21.26 13.20 0.63
N ALA A 76 -22.48 13.64 0.94
CA ALA A 76 -22.94 15.00 0.73
C ALA A 76 -22.40 16.00 1.78
N LYS A 77 -21.83 15.53 2.90
CA LYS A 77 -21.29 16.41 3.95
C LYS A 77 -19.91 16.94 3.57
N ARG A 78 -19.67 18.21 3.92
CA ARG A 78 -18.37 18.88 3.75
C ARG A 78 -17.21 18.12 4.42
N SER A 79 -17.46 17.39 5.51
CA SER A 79 -16.46 16.54 6.17
C SER A 79 -15.94 15.39 5.29
N TRP A 80 -16.80 14.79 4.47
CA TRP A 80 -16.40 13.77 3.52
C TRP A 80 -15.59 14.36 2.36
N GLN A 81 -16.01 15.53 1.86
CA GLN A 81 -15.23 16.24 0.84
C GLN A 81 -13.86 16.68 1.36
N ALA A 82 -13.79 17.16 2.60
CA ALA A 82 -12.54 17.51 3.28
C ALA A 82 -11.63 16.28 3.42
N HIS A 83 -12.19 15.12 3.79
CA HIS A 83 -11.48 13.85 3.78
C HIS A 83 -10.90 13.51 2.40
N ILE A 84 -11.71 13.60 1.34
CA ILE A 84 -11.24 13.37 -0.03
C ILE A 84 -10.09 14.32 -0.38
N ASN A 85 -10.23 15.61 -0.10
CA ASN A 85 -9.22 16.63 -0.39
C ASN A 85 -7.93 16.44 0.43
N PHE A 86 -8.05 16.01 1.69
CA PHE A 86 -6.92 15.63 2.52
C PHE A 86 -6.09 14.52 1.85
N HIS A 87 -6.76 13.48 1.34
CA HIS A 87 -6.13 12.37 0.61
C HIS A 87 -5.74 12.69 -0.84
N ARG A 88 -5.98 13.92 -1.32
CA ARG A 88 -5.49 14.42 -2.62
C ARG A 88 -4.11 15.06 -2.53
N ARG A 89 -3.59 15.30 -1.33
CA ARG A 89 -2.25 15.87 -1.13
C ARG A 89 -1.17 14.96 -1.70
N SER A 90 -0.18 15.57 -2.35
CA SER A 90 0.87 14.89 -3.14
C SER A 90 1.57 13.75 -2.41
N TRP A 91 1.77 13.85 -1.09
CA TRP A 91 2.38 12.78 -0.32
C TRP A 91 1.67 11.44 -0.53
N PHE A 92 0.34 11.35 -0.36
CA PHE A 92 -0.45 10.11 -0.57
C PHE A 92 -0.38 9.56 -1.99
N TRP A 93 0.18 10.34 -2.90
CA TRP A 93 0.35 10.04 -4.29
C TRP A 93 1.79 9.69 -4.64
N ARG A 94 2.73 9.61 -3.71
CA ARG A 94 4.10 9.19 -4.02
C ARG A 94 4.24 7.67 -3.92
N VAL A 95 4.95 7.06 -4.87
CA VAL A 95 5.23 5.62 -4.83
C VAL A 95 5.99 5.19 -3.56
N TRP A 96 6.86 6.06 -3.06
CA TRP A 96 7.65 5.82 -1.86
C TRP A 96 6.83 5.74 -0.57
N VAL A 97 5.59 6.22 -0.56
CA VAL A 97 4.69 6.12 0.60
C VAL A 97 4.55 4.68 1.08
N VAL A 98 4.56 3.71 0.17
CA VAL A 98 4.43 2.31 0.56
C VAL A 98 5.58 1.89 1.46
N GLN A 99 6.83 2.27 1.13
CA GLN A 99 7.98 1.99 1.98
C GLN A 99 7.99 2.87 3.25
N GLU A 100 7.67 4.17 3.11
CA GLU A 100 7.62 5.11 4.24
C GLU A 100 6.63 4.64 5.31
N PHE A 101 5.47 4.15 4.89
CA PHE A 101 4.43 3.68 5.79
C PHE A 101 4.76 2.30 6.39
N ALA A 102 5.17 1.36 5.55
CA ALA A 102 5.24 -0.04 5.95
C ALA A 102 6.48 -0.39 6.77
N PHE A 103 7.58 0.33 6.58
CA PHE A 103 8.82 0.13 7.35
C PHE A 103 8.98 1.03 8.56
N ALA A 104 8.14 2.05 8.71
CA ALA A 104 8.23 2.94 9.87
C ALA A 104 7.95 2.18 11.16
N SER A 105 8.91 2.21 12.09
CA SER A 105 8.72 1.72 13.47
C SER A 105 7.61 2.50 14.17
N ARG A 106 7.63 3.82 14.00
CA ARG A 106 6.61 4.78 14.43
C ARG A 106 6.38 5.78 13.31
N MET A 107 5.12 6.13 13.05
CA MET A 107 4.77 7.12 12.03
C MET A 107 3.89 8.22 12.60
N THR A 108 4.27 9.46 12.34
CA THR A 108 3.51 10.65 12.71
C THR A 108 3.22 11.48 11.48
N ILE A 109 1.94 11.74 11.22
CA ILE A 109 1.52 12.63 10.15
C ILE A 109 1.28 14.02 10.72
N LEU A 110 1.90 15.00 10.10
CA LEU A 110 1.77 16.42 10.41
C LEU A 110 1.18 17.16 9.23
N CYS A 111 0.23 18.05 9.50
CA CYS A 111 -0.30 19.01 8.53
C CYS A 111 -0.43 20.37 9.24
N GLY A 112 0.51 21.29 9.02
CA GLY A 112 0.63 22.50 9.82
C GLY A 112 0.91 22.17 11.29
N HIS A 113 0.11 22.73 12.18
CA HIS A 113 0.14 22.43 13.61
C HIS A 113 -0.69 21.18 13.98
N LEU A 114 -1.33 20.53 13.00
CA LEU A 114 -2.19 19.38 13.25
C LEU A 114 -1.38 18.09 13.21
N THR A 115 -1.59 17.25 14.23
CA THR A 115 -0.99 15.92 14.31
C THR A 115 -2.08 14.87 14.11
N PHE A 116 -1.81 13.94 13.21
CA PHE A 116 -2.69 12.83 12.88
C PHE A 116 -2.02 11.52 13.32
N PRO A 117 -2.62 10.82 14.29
CA PRO A 117 -2.23 9.45 14.59
C PRO A 117 -2.39 8.55 13.37
N GLU A 118 -1.45 7.64 13.22
CA GLU A 118 -1.33 6.72 12.08
C GLU A 118 -2.61 5.93 11.76
N ARG A 119 -3.37 5.55 12.80
CA ARG A 119 -4.61 4.76 12.73
C ARG A 119 -5.76 5.38 11.92
N TYR A 120 -5.58 6.57 11.34
CA TYR A 120 -6.67 7.36 10.74
C TYR A 120 -6.65 7.47 9.22
N ILE A 121 -5.78 6.76 8.50
CA ILE A 121 -5.62 6.94 7.05
C ILE A 121 -6.49 5.91 6.28
N PRO A 122 -7.61 6.23 5.62
CA PRO A 122 -8.55 5.22 5.10
C PRO A 122 -8.07 4.50 3.82
N ARG A 123 -7.24 5.13 2.98
CA ARG A 123 -6.48 4.41 1.94
C ARG A 123 -5.40 3.51 2.53
N SER A 124 -5.10 3.63 3.82
CA SER A 124 -4.17 2.75 4.48
C SER A 124 -4.74 1.38 4.77
N LYS A 125 -6.00 0.98 4.52
CA LYS A 125 -6.36 -0.43 4.80
C LYS A 125 -5.39 -1.44 4.16
N GLN A 126 -4.96 -1.16 2.92
CA GLN A 126 -3.93 -1.96 2.22
C GLN A 126 -2.52 -1.76 2.79
N LEU A 127 -2.11 -0.51 3.05
CA LEU A 127 -0.79 -0.19 3.59
C LEU A 127 -0.62 -0.56 5.07
N SER A 128 -1.72 -0.59 5.81
CA SER A 128 -1.91 -0.96 7.20
C SER A 128 -1.95 -2.45 7.33
N GLY A 129 -2.72 -3.15 6.48
CA GLY A 129 -2.60 -4.60 6.34
C GLY A 129 -1.16 -5.01 6.02
N LEU A 130 -0.49 -4.27 5.11
CA LEU A 130 0.94 -4.48 4.84
C LEU A 130 1.78 -4.21 6.08
N ARG A 131 1.64 -3.05 6.73
CA ARG A 131 2.43 -2.71 7.92
C ARG A 131 2.25 -3.70 9.06
N HIS A 132 1.03 -4.14 9.34
CA HIS A 132 0.75 -5.17 10.34
C HIS A 132 1.43 -6.49 10.01
N ALA A 133 1.35 -6.92 8.75
CA ALA A 133 2.08 -8.08 8.26
C ALA A 133 3.61 -7.89 8.41
N MET A 134 4.09 -6.65 8.26
CA MET A 134 5.51 -6.34 8.35
C MET A 134 6.06 -6.15 9.77
N GLN A 135 5.21 -5.81 10.74
CA GLN A 135 5.60 -5.53 12.12
C GLN A 135 5.35 -6.69 13.08
N ARG A 136 4.47 -7.65 12.75
CA ARG A 136 4.30 -8.88 13.53
C ARG A 136 5.18 -9.99 12.93
N ASP A 137 5.80 -10.79 13.80
CA ASP A 137 6.62 -11.96 13.45
C ASP A 137 5.80 -13.02 12.67
N GLY A 138 5.60 -12.78 11.37
CA GLY A 138 5.10 -13.78 10.43
C GLY A 138 3.59 -14.02 10.42
N THR A 139 2.74 -13.10 10.90
CA THR A 139 1.30 -13.21 10.58
C THR A 139 1.13 -12.86 9.10
N PRO A 140 0.74 -13.80 8.22
CA PRO A 140 0.54 -13.49 6.81
C PRO A 140 -0.46 -12.35 6.70
N PHE A 141 -0.15 -11.38 5.84
CA PHE A 141 -1.12 -10.42 5.33
C PHE A 141 -2.44 -11.16 5.09
N ASP A 142 -3.47 -10.83 5.88
CA ASP A 142 -4.76 -11.55 6.04
C ASP A 142 -4.77 -12.86 5.25
N GLU A 143 -4.65 -14.01 5.91
CA GLU A 143 -4.57 -15.32 5.26
C GLU A 143 -5.55 -15.46 4.09
N GLN A 144 -6.72 -14.83 4.18
CA GLN A 144 -7.70 -14.70 3.11
C GLN A 144 -7.22 -13.88 1.90
N ALA A 145 -6.60 -12.72 2.09
CA ALA A 145 -6.01 -11.90 1.04
C ALA A 145 -4.74 -12.52 0.45
N SER A 146 -3.87 -13.15 1.25
CA SER A 146 -2.73 -13.92 0.72
C SER A 146 -3.21 -15.10 -0.14
N ARG A 147 -4.21 -15.85 0.35
CA ARG A 147 -4.83 -16.96 -0.39
C ARG A 147 -5.55 -16.47 -1.65
N TRP A 148 -6.27 -15.36 -1.58
CA TRP A 148 -6.92 -14.75 -2.75
C TRP A 148 -5.88 -14.31 -3.79
N MET A 149 -4.79 -13.68 -3.37
CA MET A 149 -3.69 -13.31 -4.26
C MET A 149 -3.03 -14.55 -4.89
N SER A 150 -2.77 -15.60 -4.10
CA SER A 150 -2.27 -16.88 -4.61
C SER A 150 -3.23 -17.53 -5.61
N LEU A 151 -4.54 -17.44 -5.39
CA LEU A 151 -5.56 -17.99 -6.29
C LEU A 151 -5.70 -17.17 -7.58
N VAL A 152 -5.72 -15.84 -7.49
CA VAL A 152 -5.88 -14.93 -8.64
C VAL A 152 -4.65 -14.95 -9.55
N TYR A 153 -3.47 -15.06 -8.97
CA TYR A 153 -2.20 -15.03 -9.71
C TYR A 153 -1.52 -16.39 -9.83
N GLY A 154 -2.16 -17.47 -9.36
CA GLY A 154 -1.63 -18.83 -9.42
C GLY A 154 -0.28 -19.02 -8.72
N THR A 155 0.04 -18.18 -7.72
CA THR A 155 1.37 -18.18 -7.08
C THR A 155 1.43 -19.16 -5.91
N THR A 156 2.52 -19.90 -5.80
CA THR A 156 2.84 -20.65 -4.58
C THR A 156 3.13 -19.69 -3.41
N SER A 157 3.13 -20.19 -2.17
CA SER A 157 3.47 -19.38 -0.99
C SER A 157 4.85 -18.71 -1.10
N ALA A 158 5.83 -19.38 -1.73
CA ALA A 158 7.19 -18.87 -1.91
C ALA A 158 7.29 -17.70 -2.91
N GLU A 159 6.31 -17.56 -3.81
CA GLU A 159 6.32 -16.59 -4.91
C GLU A 159 5.24 -15.51 -4.75
N ALA A 160 4.40 -15.59 -3.73
CA ALA A 160 3.26 -14.70 -3.55
C ALA A 160 3.66 -13.22 -3.38
N TRP A 161 4.93 -12.91 -3.09
CA TRP A 161 5.47 -11.55 -3.18
C TRP A 161 5.30 -10.92 -4.57
N ILE A 162 5.30 -11.70 -5.66
CA ILE A 162 5.10 -11.18 -7.02
C ILE A 162 3.68 -10.64 -7.21
N ALA A 163 2.67 -11.32 -6.64
CA ALA A 163 1.29 -10.88 -6.69
C ALA A 163 1.14 -9.53 -6.01
N TYR A 164 1.89 -9.31 -4.92
CA TYR A 164 1.96 -8.04 -4.23
C TYR A 164 2.62 -6.94 -5.07
N VAL A 165 3.75 -7.23 -5.72
CA VAL A 165 4.42 -6.29 -6.63
C VAL A 165 3.51 -5.92 -7.80
N ILE A 166 2.82 -6.89 -8.40
CA ILE A 166 1.86 -6.68 -9.50
C ILE A 166 0.67 -5.84 -9.00
N TYR A 167 0.14 -6.16 -7.83
CA TYR A 167 -0.96 -5.43 -7.21
C TYR A 167 -0.61 -3.97 -6.95
N LEU A 168 0.56 -3.72 -6.35
CA LEU A 168 1.05 -2.38 -6.12
C LEU A 168 1.37 -1.66 -7.42
N ALA A 169 1.97 -2.33 -8.41
CA ALA A 169 2.20 -1.73 -9.71
C ALA A 169 0.88 -1.29 -10.38
N LYS A 170 -0.21 -2.06 -10.23
CA LYS A 170 -1.55 -1.65 -10.70
C LYS A 170 -2.15 -0.49 -9.91
N SER A 171 -1.95 -0.46 -8.59
CA SER A 171 -2.60 0.51 -7.69
C SER A 171 -1.83 1.81 -7.46
N SER A 172 -0.52 1.82 -7.74
CA SER A 172 0.43 2.89 -7.40
C SER A 172 0.44 4.11 -8.31
N ARG A 173 -0.57 4.27 -9.16
CA ARG A 173 -0.59 5.30 -10.21
C ARG A 173 -0.76 6.71 -9.66
N LYS A 174 0.30 7.31 -9.12
CA LYS A 174 0.24 8.56 -8.40
C LYS A 174 1.62 9.25 -8.45
N GLU A 175 1.67 10.57 -8.68
CA GLU A 175 2.85 11.44 -8.86
C GLU A 175 4.26 10.78 -8.81
N VAL A 176 4.75 10.37 -9.98
CA VAL A 176 6.12 9.89 -10.16
C VAL A 176 6.89 10.87 -11.02
N ARG A 177 7.96 11.48 -10.48
CA ARG A 177 8.86 12.35 -11.25
C ARG A 177 9.89 11.55 -12.03
N ASN A 178 10.48 10.52 -11.40
CA ASN A 178 11.41 9.61 -12.06
C ASN A 178 10.75 8.23 -12.23
N PRO A 179 10.49 7.76 -13.47
CA PRO A 179 9.79 6.49 -13.71
C PRO A 179 10.51 5.27 -13.10
N LYS A 180 11.83 5.35 -12.87
CA LYS A 180 12.58 4.30 -12.18
C LYS A 180 12.08 4.06 -10.75
N ASP A 181 11.57 5.09 -10.08
CA ASP A 181 11.08 5.01 -8.71
C ASP A 181 9.91 4.04 -8.55
N ILE A 182 9.19 3.73 -9.64
CA ILE A 182 8.12 2.73 -9.63
C ILE A 182 8.69 1.36 -9.26
N ILE A 183 9.74 0.93 -9.97
CA ILE A 183 10.41 -0.35 -9.71
C ILE A 183 11.08 -0.30 -8.33
N PHE A 184 11.87 0.74 -8.05
CA PHE A 184 12.62 0.84 -6.79
C PHE A 184 11.71 1.00 -5.55
N GLY A 185 10.51 1.56 -5.72
CA GLY A 185 9.47 1.66 -4.71
C GLY A 185 8.89 0.30 -4.31
N PHE A 186 8.82 -0.68 -5.23
CA PHE A 186 8.29 -2.01 -4.92
C PHE A 186 9.35 -3.04 -4.56
N ILE A 187 10.46 -3.09 -5.29
CA ILE A 187 11.49 -4.13 -5.07
C ILE A 187 12.12 -4.04 -3.67
N GLY A 188 12.10 -2.86 -3.06
CA GLY A 188 12.58 -2.65 -1.69
C GLY A 188 11.76 -3.42 -0.64
N MET A 189 10.54 -3.86 -0.98
CA MET A 189 9.68 -4.66 -0.10
C MET A 189 9.87 -6.17 -0.28
N VAL A 190 10.44 -6.61 -1.40
CA VAL A 190 10.46 -8.02 -1.77
C VAL A 190 11.16 -8.91 -0.73
N PRO A 191 12.38 -8.61 -0.23
CA PRO A 191 13.04 -9.37 0.85
C PRO A 191 12.13 -9.70 2.02
N TYR A 192 11.37 -8.70 2.45
CA TYR A 192 10.55 -8.75 3.65
C TYR A 192 9.30 -9.59 3.42
N ILE A 193 8.66 -9.42 2.27
CA ILE A 193 7.49 -10.23 1.91
C ILE A 193 7.89 -11.71 1.74
N THR A 194 9.04 -11.98 1.12
CA THR A 194 9.58 -13.34 0.98
C THR A 194 9.88 -13.97 2.34
N GLN A 195 10.49 -13.23 3.27
CA GLN A 195 10.75 -13.71 4.63
C GLN A 195 9.46 -14.00 5.41
N MET A 196 8.45 -13.13 5.31
CA MET A 196 7.14 -13.32 5.96
C MET A 196 6.39 -14.56 5.49
N GLN A 197 6.67 -15.02 4.27
CA GLN A 197 6.06 -16.21 3.68
C GLN A 197 6.81 -17.50 4.03
N GLY A 198 7.75 -17.45 4.99
CA GLY A 198 8.58 -18.59 5.39
C GLY A 198 9.71 -18.88 4.39
N GLY A 199 9.96 -17.98 3.45
CA GLY A 199 11.12 -18.05 2.56
C GLY A 199 12.42 -17.76 3.30
N LYS A 200 13.55 -18.22 2.74
CA LYS A 200 14.87 -17.87 3.26
C LYS A 200 15.08 -16.35 3.21
N GLU A 201 15.84 -15.82 4.17
CA GLU A 201 16.27 -14.43 4.13
C GLU A 201 16.97 -14.16 2.79
N THR A 202 16.44 -13.22 2.02
CA THR A 202 16.89 -12.95 0.66
C THR A 202 17.02 -11.45 0.48
N HIS A 203 18.17 -10.94 0.06
CA HIS A 203 18.31 -9.52 -0.21
C HIS A 203 17.75 -9.16 -1.60
N THR A 204 17.32 -7.91 -1.78
CA THR A 204 16.80 -7.45 -3.08
C THR A 204 17.82 -7.68 -4.19
N LYS A 205 19.12 -7.57 -3.88
CA LYS A 205 20.23 -7.81 -4.83
C LYS A 205 20.36 -9.27 -5.25
N ASP A 206 19.97 -10.21 -4.39
CA ASP A 206 20.02 -11.64 -4.69
C ASP A 206 18.84 -12.03 -5.61
N LEU A 207 17.73 -11.29 -5.48
CA LEU A 207 16.56 -11.47 -6.33
C LEU A 207 16.67 -10.70 -7.63
N PHE A 208 17.25 -9.50 -7.60
CA PHE A 208 17.32 -8.62 -8.74
C PHE A 208 18.70 -7.99 -8.92
N ASP A 209 19.31 -8.24 -10.07
CA ASP A 209 20.49 -7.52 -10.52
C ASP A 209 20.06 -6.24 -11.28
N ILE A 210 19.57 -5.26 -10.54
CA ILE A 210 19.13 -3.96 -11.09
C ILE A 210 19.70 -2.79 -10.29
N HIS A 211 20.05 -1.72 -10.98
CA HIS A 211 20.69 -0.54 -10.38
C HIS A 211 20.05 0.75 -10.89
N TYR A 212 20.02 1.78 -10.04
CA TYR A 212 19.38 3.05 -10.35
C TYR A 212 20.07 3.80 -11.52
N THR A 213 21.35 3.51 -11.73
CA THR A 213 22.17 4.03 -12.82
C THR A 213 21.86 3.41 -14.18
N MET A 214 21.12 2.30 -14.23
CA MET A 214 20.71 1.68 -15.50
C MET A 214 19.85 2.63 -16.32
N ASP A 215 19.97 2.56 -17.63
CA ASP A 215 19.00 3.18 -18.54
C ASP A 215 17.57 2.66 -18.24
N LEU A 216 16.56 3.49 -18.49
CA LEU A 216 15.17 3.16 -18.16
C LEU A 216 14.67 1.92 -18.90
N ASP A 217 14.95 1.80 -20.19
CA ASP A 217 14.50 0.67 -21.01
C ASP A 217 15.18 -0.61 -20.53
N ARG A 218 16.49 -0.52 -20.28
CA ARG A 218 17.27 -1.63 -19.73
C ARG A 218 16.74 -2.06 -18.37
N LEU A 219 16.42 -1.11 -17.49
CA LEU A 219 15.90 -1.39 -16.15
C LEU A 219 14.58 -2.17 -16.21
N TYR A 220 13.61 -1.70 -17.00
CA TYR A 220 12.31 -2.35 -17.14
C TYR A 220 12.44 -3.74 -17.78
N ALA A 221 13.23 -3.87 -18.85
CA ALA A 221 13.49 -5.15 -19.49
C ALA A 221 14.13 -6.16 -18.52
N HIS A 222 15.15 -5.74 -17.77
CA HIS A 222 15.86 -6.62 -16.83
C HIS A 222 14.97 -7.05 -15.66
N PHE A 223 14.23 -6.09 -15.09
CA PHE A 223 13.25 -6.35 -14.04
C PHE A 223 12.22 -7.39 -14.49
N THR A 224 11.60 -7.21 -15.65
CA THR A 224 10.59 -8.14 -16.15
C THR A 224 11.17 -9.49 -16.51
N ALA A 225 12.34 -9.55 -17.15
CA ALA A 225 13.00 -10.81 -17.47
C ALA A 225 13.34 -11.61 -16.21
N GLN A 226 13.88 -10.98 -15.17
CA GLN A 226 14.20 -11.65 -13.92
C GLN A 226 12.96 -12.18 -13.20
N ILE A 227 11.83 -11.46 -13.28
CA ILE A 227 10.54 -11.96 -12.80
C ILE A 227 10.11 -13.22 -13.57
N LEU A 228 10.12 -13.17 -14.90
CA LEU A 228 9.72 -14.29 -15.76
C LEU A 228 10.60 -15.53 -15.58
N LEU A 229 11.89 -15.34 -15.26
CA LEU A 229 12.83 -16.43 -15.01
C LEU A 229 12.68 -17.04 -13.61
N LYS A 230 12.26 -16.25 -12.63
CA LYS A 230 12.20 -16.66 -11.21
C LYS A 230 10.84 -17.16 -10.78
N VAL A 231 9.78 -16.86 -11.54
CA VAL A 231 8.41 -17.25 -11.23
C VAL A 231 7.85 -18.04 -12.42
N PRO A 232 7.32 -19.27 -12.21
CA PRO A 232 6.74 -20.10 -13.25
C PRO A 232 5.34 -19.62 -13.66
N HIS A 233 5.12 -18.30 -13.71
CA HIS A 233 3.85 -17.71 -14.10
C HIS A 233 4.06 -16.38 -14.86
N LEU A 234 3.30 -16.23 -15.94
CA LEU A 234 3.28 -15.04 -16.80
C LEU A 234 2.45 -13.87 -16.23
N ALA A 235 2.20 -13.83 -14.91
CA ALA A 235 1.25 -12.88 -14.31
C ALA A 235 1.69 -11.42 -14.51
N ILE A 236 3.00 -11.20 -14.58
CA ILE A 236 3.61 -9.91 -14.89
C ILE A 236 3.22 -9.38 -16.28
N LEU A 237 2.93 -10.27 -17.24
CA LEU A 237 2.45 -9.88 -18.57
C LEU A 237 1.02 -9.33 -18.52
N SER A 238 0.25 -9.56 -17.45
CA SER A 238 -1.04 -8.89 -17.27
C SER A 238 -0.92 -7.36 -17.13
N LEU A 239 0.30 -6.85 -16.94
CA LEU A 239 0.62 -5.43 -16.87
C LEU A 239 1.03 -4.83 -18.22
N THR A 240 1.18 -5.63 -19.28
CA THR A 240 1.50 -5.11 -20.61
C THR A 240 0.24 -4.54 -21.25
N SER A 241 0.34 -3.37 -21.87
CA SER A 241 -0.77 -2.77 -22.62
C SER A 241 -0.83 -3.35 -24.03
N PRO A 242 -2.02 -3.68 -24.57
CA PRO A 242 -2.16 -4.10 -25.97
C PRO A 242 -1.74 -3.01 -26.96
N ASP A 243 -1.83 -1.72 -26.57
CA ASP A 243 -1.43 -0.59 -27.41
C ASP A 243 0.10 -0.45 -27.55
N ALA A 244 0.89 -1.21 -26.77
CA ALA A 244 2.35 -1.25 -26.92
C ALA A 244 2.77 -1.66 -28.34
N ALA A 245 1.93 -2.41 -29.08
CA ALA A 245 2.20 -2.80 -30.46
C ALA A 245 2.17 -1.64 -31.48
N SER A 246 1.69 -0.44 -31.11
CA SER A 246 1.50 0.70 -32.04
C SER A 246 2.75 1.56 -32.31
N GLY A 247 3.93 1.12 -31.85
CA GLY A 247 5.22 1.50 -32.48
C GLY A 247 5.82 2.86 -32.15
N HIS A 248 5.30 3.64 -31.19
CA HIS A 248 5.81 5.00 -30.93
C HIS A 248 6.64 5.18 -29.65
N ASP A 249 6.76 4.19 -28.77
CA ASP A 249 7.58 4.29 -27.55
C ASP A 249 8.55 3.11 -27.42
N ARG A 250 9.81 3.29 -27.03
CA ARG A 250 10.83 2.21 -27.02
C ARG A 250 10.56 1.09 -26.01
N LEU A 251 9.72 1.35 -25.01
CA LEU A 251 9.18 0.36 -24.09
C LEU A 251 8.09 -0.53 -24.71
N SER A 252 7.71 -0.30 -25.98
CA SER A 252 6.70 -1.01 -26.82
C SER A 252 6.88 -2.52 -27.00
N ARG A 253 7.84 -3.17 -26.34
CA ARG A 253 7.94 -4.62 -26.45
C ARG A 253 6.72 -5.23 -25.76
N THR A 254 6.03 -6.12 -26.47
CA THR A 254 4.78 -6.77 -26.01
C THR A 254 4.91 -7.53 -24.70
N TRP A 255 6.13 -7.81 -24.24
CA TRP A 255 6.42 -8.51 -23.01
C TRP A 255 6.96 -7.62 -21.88
N ILE A 256 7.26 -6.34 -22.13
CA ILE A 256 7.73 -5.40 -21.10
C ILE A 256 6.55 -4.54 -20.66
N PRO A 257 6.07 -4.67 -19.42
CA PRO A 257 4.99 -3.85 -18.91
C PRO A 257 5.46 -2.43 -18.68
N ASP A 258 4.73 -1.47 -19.26
CA ASP A 258 4.96 -0.06 -18.97
C ASP A 258 4.24 0.33 -17.67
N LEU A 259 4.95 0.14 -16.56
CA LEU A 259 4.46 0.46 -15.21
C LEU A 259 4.20 1.97 -15.01
N ARG A 260 4.61 2.85 -15.94
CA ARG A 260 4.26 4.28 -15.89
C ARG A 260 2.77 4.48 -16.16
N PHE A 261 2.15 3.57 -16.91
CA PHE A 261 0.75 3.61 -17.27
C PHE A 261 0.03 2.31 -16.84
N PRO A 262 -0.39 2.15 -15.57
CA PRO A 262 -1.18 1.00 -15.17
C PRO A 262 -2.49 0.89 -15.97
N ASN A 263 -2.54 -0.10 -16.84
CA ASN A 263 -3.60 -0.43 -17.79
C ASN A 263 -4.90 0.37 -17.62
N ALA A 264 -5.24 1.19 -18.62
CA ALA A 264 -6.44 2.03 -18.68
C ALA A 264 -7.77 1.25 -18.76
N ARG A 265 -7.78 -0.05 -18.43
CA ARG A 265 -8.96 -0.91 -18.43
C ARG A 265 -8.96 -1.82 -17.22
N VAL A 266 -9.17 -1.24 -16.05
CA VAL A 266 -10.16 -1.84 -15.15
C VAL A 266 -11.38 -0.95 -15.32
N SER A 267 -12.23 -1.28 -16.30
CA SER A 267 -13.60 -0.80 -16.27
C SER A 267 -14.16 -1.30 -14.95
N THR A 268 -14.28 -0.38 -14.00
CA THR A 268 -15.07 -0.56 -12.80
C THR A 268 -16.50 -0.83 -13.28
N VAL A 269 -16.82 -2.10 -13.53
CA VAL A 269 -18.20 -2.55 -13.44
C VAL A 269 -18.46 -2.64 -11.93
N LEU A 270 -18.90 -1.52 -11.38
CA LEU A 270 -19.78 -1.45 -10.23
C LEU A 270 -21.12 -0.94 -10.74
#